data_AF-A0A2K4L2X8-F1
#
_entry.id   AF-A0A2K4L2X8-F1
#
_cell.length_a   1.000
_cell.length_b   1.000
_cell.length_c   1.000
_cell.angle_alpha   90.00
_cell.angle_beta   90.00
_cell.angle_gamma   90.00
#
_symmetry.space_group_name_H-M   'P 1'
#
loop_
_entity.id
_entity.type
_entity.pdbx_description
1 polymer ?
#
loop_
_entity_poly.entity_id
_entity_poly.type
_entity_poly.pdbx_seq_one_letter_code
_entity_poly.pdbx_strand_id
1 'polypeptide(L)'
;MSNTPHETLITIDKVELDLWADIYCKARLASLIDVTLSEFLQRPYEFLKESGQASALDCLENGFFPMMPAQVQISRDIQRAWEGSDKKLRLDRQHLQLVHSSCGKER
;
A
#
# COMPACT_ATOMS: atom_id res chain seq x y z
N MET A 1 -32.97 -21.20 3.85
CA MET A 1 -31.57 -21.67 3.83
C MET A 1 -30.74 -20.66 4.60
N SER A 2 -30.48 -20.95 5.87
CA SER A 2 -29.74 -20.08 6.79
C SER A 2 -28.25 -20.22 6.52
N ASN A 3 -27.62 -19.18 5.96
CA ASN A 3 -26.16 -19.07 5.86
C ASN A 3 -25.59 -19.01 7.28
N THR A 4 -24.99 -20.10 7.73
CA THR A 4 -24.16 -20.13 8.93
C THR A 4 -22.89 -19.32 8.67
N PRO A 5 -22.54 -18.32 9.48
CA PRO A 5 -21.25 -17.65 9.36
C PRO A 5 -20.17 -18.70 9.60
N HIS A 6 -19.30 -18.91 8.61
CA HIS A 6 -18.12 -19.74 8.79
C HIS A 6 -17.22 -19.03 9.81
N GLU A 7 -17.14 -19.58 11.00
CA GLU A 7 -16.24 -19.12 12.05
C GLU A 7 -14.80 -19.40 11.56
N THR A 8 -14.15 -18.37 11.04
CA THR A 8 -12.77 -18.48 10.56
C THR A 8 -11.84 -18.60 11.77
N LEU A 9 -11.41 -19.82 12.06
CA LEU A 9 -10.42 -20.07 13.11
C LEU A 9 -9.05 -19.60 12.59
N ILE A 10 -8.56 -18.48 13.13
CA ILE A 10 -7.24 -17.95 12.83
C ILE A 10 -6.25 -18.55 13.84
N THR A 11 -5.25 -19.29 13.35
CA THR A 11 -4.15 -19.81 14.18
C THR A 11 -2.91 -18.97 13.91
N ILE A 12 -2.50 -18.16 14.89
CA ILE A 12 -1.31 -17.29 14.83
C ILE A 12 -0.44 -17.61 16.05
N ASP A 13 0.88 -17.71 15.87
CA ASP A 13 1.80 -17.86 16.99
C ASP A 13 1.83 -16.59 17.85
N LYS A 14 2.11 -16.72 19.15
CA LYS A 14 2.11 -15.59 20.08
C LYS A 14 3.07 -14.48 19.63
N VAL A 15 4.26 -14.82 19.14
CA VAL A 15 5.26 -13.83 18.70
C VAL A 15 4.75 -13.04 17.50
N GLU A 16 4.10 -13.73 16.56
CA GLU A 16 3.51 -13.11 15.38
C GLU A 16 2.30 -12.23 15.76
N LEU A 17 1.46 -12.67 16.71
CA LEU A 17 0.35 -11.86 17.21
C LEU A 17 0.84 -10.57 17.87
N ASP A 18 1.87 -10.66 18.72
CA ASP A 18 2.45 -9.50 19.41
C ASP A 18 3.02 -8.50 18.38
N LEU A 19 3.72 -8.99 17.34
CA LEU A 19 4.22 -8.15 16.24
C LEU A 19 3.08 -7.42 15.52
N TRP A 20 2.03 -8.14 15.13
CA TRP A 20 0.90 -7.55 14.39
C TRP A 20 0.10 -6.58 15.25
N ALA A 21 -0.08 -6.86 16.53
CA ALA A 21 -0.73 -5.95 17.47
C ALA A 21 0.08 -4.65 17.62
N ASP A 22 1.41 -4.75 17.69
CA ASP A 22 2.31 -3.60 17.74
C ASP A 22 2.21 -2.75 16.47
N ILE A 23 2.23 -3.39 15.30
CA ILE A 23 2.06 -2.72 14.01
C ILE A 23 0.71 -1.99 13.96
N TYR A 24 -0.38 -2.68 14.31
CA TYR A 24 -1.72 -2.11 14.32
C TYR A 24 -1.80 -0.83 15.16
N CYS A 25 -1.22 -0.87 16.37
CA CYS A 25 -1.19 0.27 17.29
C CYS A 25 -0.30 1.41 16.77
N LYS A 26 0.94 1.10 16.38
CA LYS A 26 1.94 2.10 15.96
C LYS A 26 1.58 2.77 14.63
N ALA A 27 1.00 2.02 13.70
CA ALA A 27 0.48 2.53 12.43
C ALA A 27 -0.88 3.24 12.56
N ARG A 28 -1.52 3.16 13.75
CA ARG A 28 -2.78 3.83 14.09
C ARG A 28 -3.94 3.46 13.16
N LEU A 29 -4.05 2.19 12.82
CA LEU A 29 -4.98 1.72 11.78
C LEU A 29 -6.45 2.02 12.08
N ALA A 30 -6.89 1.90 13.34
CA ALA A 30 -8.23 2.29 13.77
C ALA A 30 -8.58 3.74 13.37
N SER A 31 -7.61 4.66 13.48
CA SER A 31 -7.82 6.07 13.16
C SER A 31 -7.78 6.39 11.67
N LEU A 32 -7.14 5.54 10.87
CA LEU A 32 -6.93 5.76 9.44
C LEU A 32 -8.06 5.20 8.58
N ILE A 33 -8.59 4.03 8.96
CA ILE A 33 -9.52 3.26 8.13
C ILE A 33 -10.63 2.55 8.93
N ASP A 34 -10.85 2.89 10.20
CA ASP A 34 -11.92 2.36 11.06
C ASP A 34 -12.01 0.82 11.06
N VAL A 35 -10.85 0.16 11.23
CA VAL A 35 -10.72 -1.31 11.25
C VAL A 35 -10.37 -1.79 12.65
N THR A 36 -10.99 -2.88 13.10
CA THR A 36 -10.64 -3.52 14.38
C THR A 36 -9.37 -4.37 14.26
N LEU A 37 -8.73 -4.68 15.40
CA LEU A 37 -7.58 -5.60 15.40
C LEU A 37 -7.95 -6.99 14.85
N SER A 38 -9.15 -7.49 15.17
CA SER A 38 -9.58 -8.81 14.70
C SER A 38 -9.76 -8.88 13.19
N GLU A 39 -10.29 -7.82 12.57
CA GLU A 39 -10.41 -7.73 11.12
C GLU A 39 -9.02 -7.57 10.49
N PHE A 40 -8.18 -6.71 11.05
CA PHE A 40 -6.80 -6.51 10.61
C PHE A 40 -6.02 -7.83 10.52
N LEU A 41 -6.09 -8.66 11.56
CA LEU A 41 -5.37 -9.94 11.65
C LEU A 41 -5.78 -10.95 10.57
N GLN A 42 -6.93 -10.77 9.91
CA GLN A 42 -7.32 -11.64 8.79
C GLN A 42 -6.45 -11.40 7.55
N ARG A 43 -6.09 -10.13 7.28
CA ARG A 43 -5.41 -9.69 6.05
C ARG A 43 -4.48 -8.50 6.32
N PRO A 44 -3.45 -8.64 7.17
CA PRO A 44 -2.69 -7.50 7.70
C PRO A 44 -2.02 -6.65 6.61
N TYR A 45 -1.39 -7.30 5.63
CA TYR A 45 -0.73 -6.61 4.51
C TYR A 45 -1.68 -5.76 3.66
N GLU A 46 -2.92 -6.20 3.49
CA GLU A 46 -3.90 -5.48 2.67
C GLU A 46 -4.38 -4.23 3.39
N PHE A 47 -4.73 -4.35 4.66
CA PHE A 47 -5.12 -3.20 5.48
C PHE A 47 -3.99 -2.18 5.61
N LEU A 48 -2.72 -2.62 5.72
CA LEU A 48 -1.57 -1.71 5.69
C LEU A 48 -1.48 -0.97 4.36
N LYS A 49 -1.69 -1.64 3.23
CA LYS A 49 -1.67 -0.99 1.92
C LYS A 49 -2.82 0.02 1.77
N GLU A 50 -4.03 -0.38 2.13
CA GLU A 50 -5.22 0.48 2.08
C GLU A 50 -5.09 1.71 2.97
N SER A 51 -4.53 1.54 4.18
CA SER A 51 -4.28 2.64 5.10
C SER A 51 -3.09 3.53 4.71
N GLY A 52 -2.36 3.21 3.62
CA GLY A 52 -1.16 3.94 3.21
C GLY A 52 0.06 3.71 4.11
N GLN A 53 0.06 2.61 4.87
CA GLN A 53 1.10 2.18 5.82
C GLN A 53 1.83 0.92 5.33
N ALA A 54 1.96 0.72 4.01
CA ALA A 54 2.55 -0.49 3.44
C ALA A 54 3.99 -0.75 3.95
N SER A 55 4.74 0.29 4.31
CA SER A 55 6.10 0.20 4.85
C SER A 55 6.17 0.03 6.37
N ALA A 56 5.05 -0.10 7.09
CA ALA A 56 5.06 -0.12 8.55
C ALA A 56 5.86 -1.30 9.13
N LEU A 57 5.80 -2.46 8.48
CA LEU A 57 6.59 -3.64 8.86
C LEU A 57 8.09 -3.35 8.73
N ASP A 58 8.53 -2.92 7.55
CA ASP A 58 9.93 -2.56 7.28
C ASP A 58 10.42 -1.46 8.23
N CYS A 59 9.59 -0.46 8.54
CA CYS A 59 9.94 0.59 9.48
C CYS A 59 10.27 0.01 10.86
N LEU A 60 9.40 -0.86 11.41
CA LEU A 60 9.63 -1.43 12.74
C LEU A 60 10.83 -2.37 12.78
N GLU A 61 11.03 -3.20 11.75
CA GLU A 61 12.19 -4.08 11.65
C GLU A 61 13.52 -3.30 11.66
N ASN A 62 13.51 -2.09 11.08
CA ASN A 62 14.68 -1.21 11.04
C ASN A 62 14.72 -0.19 12.20
N GLY A 63 13.84 -0.29 13.20
CA GLY A 63 13.82 0.58 14.37
C GLY A 63 13.24 1.98 14.13
N PHE A 64 12.54 2.19 13.01
CA PHE A 64 11.81 3.41 12.69
C PHE A 64 10.33 3.30 13.06
N PHE A 65 9.66 4.45 13.15
CA PHE A 65 8.22 4.50 13.40
C PHE A 65 7.42 4.54 12.09
N PRO A 66 6.27 3.85 12.02
CA PRO A 66 5.30 4.04 10.95
C PRO A 66 4.86 5.52 10.84
N MET A 67 4.36 5.88 9.66
CA MET A 67 3.97 7.25 9.38
C MET A 67 2.85 7.74 10.31
N MET A 68 2.86 9.03 10.63
CA MET A 68 1.75 9.69 11.28
C MET A 68 0.57 9.86 10.30
N PRO A 69 -0.69 9.96 10.78
CA PRO A 69 -1.85 10.12 9.89
C PRO A 69 -1.74 11.31 8.93
N ALA A 70 -1.21 12.44 9.39
CA ALA A 70 -0.94 13.60 8.54
C ALA A 70 0.09 13.30 7.43
N GLN A 71 1.14 12.52 7.73
CA GLN A 71 2.15 12.12 6.76
C GLN A 71 1.58 11.14 5.72
N VAL A 72 0.73 10.21 6.15
CA VAL A 72 -0.03 9.33 5.25
C VAL A 72 -0.87 10.14 4.27
N GLN A 73 -1.58 11.16 4.76
CA GLN A 73 -2.39 12.02 3.91
C GLN A 73 -1.55 12.76 2.87
N ILE A 74 -0.44 13.40 3.31
CA ILE A 74 0.49 14.10 2.41
C ILE A 74 1.10 13.13 1.39
N SER A 75 1.52 11.95 1.81
CA SER A 75 2.08 10.92 0.93
C SER A 75 1.08 10.52 -0.16
N ARG A 76 -0.19 10.30 0.19
CA ARG A 76 -1.25 10.01 -0.78
C ARG A 76 -1.46 11.16 -1.77
N ASP A 77 -1.40 12.40 -1.31
CA ASP A 77 -1.60 13.56 -2.18
C ASP A 77 -0.44 13.73 -3.17
N ILE A 78 0.81 13.51 -2.72
CA ILE A 78 1.99 13.47 -3.59
C ILE A 78 1.84 12.36 -4.63
N GLN A 79 1.46 11.15 -4.21
CA GLN A 79 1.30 10.00 -5.10
C GLN A 79 0.24 10.28 -6.17
N ARG A 80 -0.90 10.85 -5.81
CA ARG A 80 -1.96 11.26 -6.77
C ARG A 80 -1.47 12.30 -7.76
N ALA A 81 -0.71 13.30 -7.29
CA ALA A 81 -0.16 14.35 -8.15
C ALA A 81 0.82 13.77 -9.18
N TRP A 82 1.65 12.80 -8.78
CA TRP A 82 2.55 12.09 -9.68
C TRP A 82 1.80 11.21 -10.68
N GLU A 83 0.81 10.44 -10.24
CA GLU A 83 -0.01 9.62 -11.15
C GLU A 83 -0.73 10.46 -12.22
N GLY A 84 -1.22 11.65 -11.85
CA GLY A 84 -1.82 12.59 -12.80
C GLY A 84 -0.80 13.13 -13.82
N SER A 85 0.40 13.46 -13.35
CA SER A 85 1.49 13.97 -14.19
C SER A 85 2.01 12.90 -15.16
N ASP A 86 2.18 11.67 -14.71
CA ASP A 86 2.61 10.54 -15.54
C ASP A 86 1.58 10.16 -16.59
N LYS A 87 0.28 10.22 -16.26
CA LYS A 87 -0.80 10.02 -17.24
C LYS A 87 -0.75 11.09 -18.33
N LYS A 88 -0.52 12.34 -17.96
CA LYS A 88 -0.35 13.45 -18.93
C LYS A 88 0.87 13.21 -19.83
N LEU A 89 2.03 12.86 -19.27
CA LEU A 89 3.23 12.53 -20.04
C LEU A 89 3.06 11.34 -20.98
N ARG A 90 2.27 10.32 -20.58
CA ARG A 90 1.96 9.17 -21.44
C ARG A 90 1.06 9.56 -22.61
N LEU A 91 0.04 10.39 -22.39
CA LEU A 91 -0.80 10.92 -23.47
C LEU A 91 0.03 11.79 -24.42
N ASP A 92 0.92 12.61 -23.88
CA ASP A 92 1.83 13.44 -24.67
C ASP A 92 2.88 12.59 -25.43
N ARG A 93 3.21 11.38 -24.98
CA ARG A 93 4.11 10.47 -25.72
C ARG A 93 3.40 9.65 -26.80
N GLN A 94 2.08 9.49 -26.76
CA GLN A 94 1.34 8.74 -27.78
C GLN A 94 1.34 9.42 -29.15
N HIS A 95 1.52 10.76 -29.20
CA HIS A 95 1.62 11.49 -30.47
C HIS A 95 3.05 11.59 -31.02
N LEU A 96 4.06 11.17 -30.25
CA LEU A 96 5.46 11.16 -30.68
C LEU A 96 5.83 9.74 -31.10
N GLN A 97 5.52 9.38 -32.34
CA GLN A 97 6.09 8.17 -32.95
C GLN A 97 7.59 8.40 -33.18
N LEU A 98 8.41 7.58 -32.55
CA LEU A 98 9.85 7.56 -32.77
C LEU A 98 10.11 7.04 -34.20
N VAL A 99 10.32 7.96 -35.15
CA VAL A 99 10.70 7.60 -36.52
C VAL A 99 12.14 7.07 -36.45
N HIS A 100 12.30 5.76 -36.44
CA HIS A 100 13.59 5.13 -36.72
C HIS A 100 13.91 5.36 -38.19
N SER A 101 14.66 6.42 -38.50
CA SER A 101 15.28 6.59 -39.81
C SER A 101 16.32 5.47 -39.95
N SER A 102 15.96 4.38 -40.64
CA SER A 102 16.94 3.39 -41.10
C SER A 102 17.83 4.09 -42.12
N CYS A 103 19.01 4.53 -41.69
CA CYS A 103 20.06 5.00 -42.57
C CYS A 103 20.50 3.82 -43.44
N GLY A 104 19.98 3.77 -44.68
CA GLY A 104 20.40 2.84 -45.70
C GLY A 104 21.88 3.06 -45.99
N LYS A 105 22.71 2.05 -45.75
CA LYS A 105 24.06 1.98 -46.29
C LYS A 105 23.96 1.76 -47.80
N GLU A 106 24.01 2.85 -48.57
CA GLU A 106 24.35 2.78 -49.98
C GLU A 106 25.85 2.43 -50.08
N ARG A 107 26.14 1.34 -50.80
CA ARG A 107 27.47 0.90 -51.20
C ARG A 107 27.81 1.49 -52.56
#